data_AF-A0A380CDP8-F1
#
_entry.id   AF-A0A380CDP8-F1
#
_cell.length_a   1.000
_cell.length_b   1.000
_cell.length_c   1.000
_cell.angle_alpha   90.00
_cell.angle_beta   90.00
_cell.angle_gamma   90.00
#
_symmetry.space_group_name_H-M   'P 1'
#
loop_
_entity.id
_entity.type
_entity.pdbx_description
1 polymer ?
#
loop_
_entity_poly.entity_id
_entity_poly.type
_entity_poly.pdbx_seq_one_letter_code
_entity_poly.pdbx_strand_id
1 'polypeptide(L)' 'MDATFIKTGLEHQGYPVYEDDIPYIADMLNLIHQQEALLENFPYVNFEVPITVFDKGVIGWQN' A
#
# COMPACT_ATOMS: atom_id res chain seq x y z
N MET A 1 -7.46 -2.76 -5.70
CA MET A 1 -6.91 -4.06 -6.13
C MET A 1 -7.93 -5.13 -5.82
N ASP A 2 -7.92 -6.25 -6.54
CA ASP A 2 -8.83 -7.37 -6.31
C ASP A 2 -8.43 -8.19 -5.08
N ALA A 3 -9.40 -8.76 -4.37
CA ALA A 3 -9.19 -9.63 -3.22
C ALA A 3 -8.33 -10.86 -3.60
N THR A 4 -8.52 -11.40 -4.81
CA THR A 4 -7.73 -12.53 -5.32
C THR A 4 -6.25 -12.19 -5.41
N PHE A 5 -5.93 -10.99 -5.89
CA PHE A 5 -4.55 -10.50 -6.00
C PHE A 5 -3.89 -10.42 -4.62
N ILE A 6 -4.61 -9.87 -3.64
CA ILE A 6 -4.09 -9.69 -2.27
C ILE A 6 -3.86 -11.04 -1.60
N LYS A 7 -4.84 -11.95 -1.66
CA LYS A 7 -4.73 -13.29 -1.06
C LYS A 7 -3.57 -14.07 -1.67
N THR A 8 -3.50 -14.11 -3.00
CA THR A 8 -2.42 -14.80 -3.71
C THR A 8 -1.05 -14.19 -3.36
N GLY A 9 -0.97 -12.86 -3.26
CA GLY A 9 0.24 -12.15 -2.88
C GLY A 9 0.70 -12.46 -1.45
N LEU A 10 -0.22 -12.52 -0.49
CA LEU A 10 0.06 -12.87 0.90
C LEU A 10 0.52 -14.33 1.02
N GLU A 11 -0.20 -15.26 0.39
CA GLU A 11 0.14 -16.68 0.37
C GLU A 11 1.53 -16.92 -0.24
N HIS A 12 1.82 -16.27 -1.38
CA HIS A 12 3.12 -16.40 -2.05
C HIS A 12 4.29 -15.91 -1.20
N GLN A 13 4.05 -14.93 -0.32
CA GLN A 13 5.05 -14.38 0.60
C GLN A 13 5.10 -15.13 1.93
N GLY A 14 4.25 -16.13 2.13
CA GLY A 14 4.16 -16.90 3.38
C GLY A 14 3.48 -16.14 4.53
N TYR A 15 2.70 -15.10 4.22
CA TYR A 15 1.93 -14.36 5.22
C TYR A 15 0.57 -15.04 5.47
N PRO A 16 0.05 -14.98 6.71
CA PRO A 16 -1.30 -15.43 7.00
C PRO A 16 -2.31 -14.55 6.25
N VAL A 17 -3.38 -15.19 5.77
CA VAL A 17 -4.52 -14.51 5.16
C VAL A 17 -5.62 -14.36 6.20
N TYR A 18 -5.87 -13.12 6.63
CA TYR A 18 -7.01 -12.77 7.46
C TYR A 18 -8.05 -12.09 6.57
N GLU A 19 -9.22 -12.73 6.41
CA GLU A 19 -10.28 -12.25 5.51
C GLU A 19 -10.75 -10.84 5.87
N ASP A 20 -10.81 -10.54 7.17
CA ASP A 20 -11.23 -9.22 7.69
C ASP A 20 -10.21 -8.10 7.37
N ASP A 21 -8.94 -8.45 7.12
CA ASP A 21 -7.89 -7.49 6.78
C ASP A 21 -7.85 -7.17 5.29
N ILE A 22 -8.43 -8.03 4.43
CA ILE A 22 -8.37 -7.88 2.96
C ILE A 22 -8.92 -6.52 2.49
N PRO A 23 -10.08 -6.02 2.97
CA PRO A 23 -10.57 -4.70 2.57
C PRO A 23 -9.58 -3.58 2.89
N TYR A 24 -9.01 -3.59 4.10
CA TYR A 24 -8.06 -2.57 4.54
C TYR A 24 -6.76 -2.61 3.72
N ILE A 25 -6.22 -3.81 3.46
CA ILE A 25 -5.04 -3.98 2.59
C ILE A 25 -5.34 -3.48 1.17
N ALA A 26 -6.54 -3.75 0.65
CA ALA A 26 -6.95 -3.28 -0.67
C ALA A 26 -6.97 -1.76 -0.75
N ASP A 27 -7.50 -1.09 0.27
CA ASP A 27 -7.55 0.38 0.35
C ASP A 27 -6.14 0.99 0.44
N MET A 28 -5.26 0.40 1.25
CA MET A 28 -3.85 0.80 1.33
C MET A 28 -3.13 0.68 -0.01
N LEU A 29 -3.25 -0.47 -0.68
CA LEU A 29 -2.59 -0.69 -1.96
C LEU A 29 -3.16 0.23 -3.06
N ASN A 30 -4.46 0.49 -3.04
CA ASN A 30 -5.08 1.48 -3.93
C ASN A 30 -4.53 2.88 -3.70
N LEU A 31 -4.38 3.29 -2.44
CA LEU A 31 -3.81 4.60 -2.09
C LEU A 31 -2.38 4.72 -2.62
N ILE A 32 -1.54 3.71 -2.36
CA ILE A 32 -0.16 3.66 -2.86
C ILE A 32 -0.15 3.79 -4.39
N HIS A 33 -0.95 2.98 -5.09
CA HIS A 33 -1.01 2.99 -6.54
C HIS A 33 -1.46 4.35 -7.10
N GLN A 34 -2.43 5.02 -6.47
CA GLN A 34 -2.86 6.37 -6.86
C GLN A 34 -1.74 7.40 -6.67
N GLN A 35 -0.96 7.31 -5.59
CA GLN A 35 0.17 8.21 -5.39
C GLN A 35 1.30 7.93 -6.39
N GLU A 36 1.60 6.68 -6.69
CA GLU A 36 2.59 6.30 -7.71
C GLU A 36 2.20 6.80 -9.10
N ALA A 37 0.92 6.71 -9.48
CA ALA A 37 0.42 7.23 -10.75
C ALA A 37 0.64 8.75 -10.91
N LEU A 38 0.62 9.52 -9.80
CA LEU A 38 0.97 10.95 -9.84
C LEU A 38 2.45 11.17 -10.17
N LEU A 39 3.33 10.21 -9.85
CA LEU A 39 4.78 10.28 -10.12
C LEU A 39 5.13 9.97 -11.56
N GLU A 40 4.29 9.26 -12.31
CA GLU A 40 4.50 9.06 -13.75
C GLU A 40 4.57 10.40 -14.51
N ASN A 41 3.84 11.42 -14.03
CA ASN A 41 3.89 12.77 -14.57
C ASN A 41 5.14 13.56 -14.13
N PHE A 42 5.87 13.08 -13.12
CA PHE A 42 7.05 13.72 -12.55
C PHE A 42 8.17 12.70 -12.25
N PRO A 43 8.77 12.10 -13.29
CA PRO A 43 9.68 10.95 -13.16
C PRO A 43 10.93 11.24 -12.32
N TYR A 44 11.29 12.51 -12.13
CA TYR A 44 12.46 12.93 -11.36
C TYR A 44 12.14 13.31 -9.90
N VAL A 45 10.87 13.49 -9.52
CA VAL A 45 10.51 13.96 -8.17
C VAL A 45 11.02 13.02 -7.10
N ASN A 46 10.96 11.70 -7.34
CA ASN A 46 11.43 10.72 -6.36
C ASN A 46 12.97 10.65 -6.24
N PHE A 47 13.72 11.24 -7.19
CA PHE A 47 15.18 11.38 -7.11
C PHE A 47 15.60 12.61 -6.31
N GLU A 48 14.76 13.66 -6.28
CA GLU A 48 15.03 14.90 -5.55
C GLU A 48 14.44 14.87 -4.13
N VAL A 49 13.25 14.29 -3.97
CA VAL A 49 12.53 14.21 -2.69
C VAL A 49 11.84 12.85 -2.58
N PRO A 50 12.25 11.96 -1.66
CA PRO A 50 11.59 10.68 -1.47
C PRO A 50 10.13 10.89 -1.03
N ILE A 51 9.18 10.43 -1.82
CA ILE A 51 7.77 10.42 -1.42
C ILE A 51 7.53 9.18 -0.60
N THR A 52 7.23 9.39 0.68
CA THR A 52 6.93 8.30 1.61
C THR A 52 5.45 8.29 1.92
N VAL A 53 4.79 7.15 1.64
CA VAL A 53 3.40 6.91 1.99
C VAL A 53 3.39 6.18 3.33
N PHE A 54 2.70 6.75 4.32
CA PHE A 54 2.56 6.15 5.65
C PHE A 54 1.10 5.91 5.97
N ASP A 55 0.79 4.78 6.61
CA ASP A 55 -0.49 4.61 7.28
C ASP A 55 -0.51 5.44 8.57
N LYS A 56 -1.48 6.34 8.68
CA LYS A 56 -1.71 7.13 9.90
C LYS A 56 -2.15 6.24 11.07
N GLY A 57 -2.81 5.11 10.79
CA GLY A 57 -3.19 4.13 11.80
C GLY A 57 -1.97 3.63 12.57
N VAL A 58 -0.89 3.26 11.87
CA VAL A 58 0.38 2.81 12.49
C VAL A 58 1.09 3.92 13.28
N ILE A 59 1.03 5.18 12.83
CA ILE A 59 1.70 6.31 13.50
C ILE A 59 0.93 6.78 14.75
N GLY A 60 -0.38 6.56 14.82
CA GLY A 60 -1.24 6.99 15.93
C GLY A 60 -1.09 6.20 17.25
N TRP A 61 -0.43 5.04 17.23
CA TRP A 61 -0.26 4.16 18.41
C TRP A 61 0.97 4.49 19.29
N GLN A 62 1.54 5.69 19.16
CA GLN A 62 2.66 6.16 20.00
C GLN A 62 2.24 7.14 21.13
N ASN A 63 1.00 7.08 21.62
CA ASN A 63 0.58 7.77 22.85
C ASN A 63 -0.09 6.82 23.83
#